data_AF-A0A925K2G6-F1
#
_entry.id   AF-A0A925K2G6-F1
#
_cell.length_a   1.000
_cell.length_b   1.000
_cell.length_c   1.000
_cell.angle_alpha   90.00
_cell.angle_beta   90.00
_cell.angle_gamma   90.00
#
_symmetry.space_group_name_H-M   'P 1'
#
loop_
_entity.id
_entity.type
_entity.pdbx_description
1 polymer ?
#
loop_
_entity_poly.entity_id
_entity_poly.type
_entity_poly.pdbx_seq_one_letter_code
_entity_poly.pdbx_strand_id
1 'polypeptide(L)'
;MIKTFVFFLLFGISINAAAQESAAKTIPNKSFYAELGGPGVLFSANFDTRFKKSLLGLGGRIGLGFVTADEVDYDPVSGYDYRRRSVITVPVQLNYLFGKPNSVNAFEIGIGATYIGKKLEILDYYEENATRVLGTASFMYRRLPKDGGFSWRIGFTPLFAKGLIQPFGAASIGYNF
;
A
#
# COMPACT_ATOMS: atom_id res chain seq x y z
N MET A 1 -34.36 -4.22 34.42
CA MET A 1 -33.14 -4.76 35.06
C MET A 1 -32.44 -5.65 34.03
N ILE A 2 -31.56 -5.07 33.20
CA ILE A 2 -30.74 -5.81 32.23
C ILE A 2 -29.31 -5.31 32.40
N LYS A 3 -28.41 -6.26 32.64
CA LYS A 3 -27.03 -6.05 33.05
C LYS A 3 -26.18 -5.56 31.88
N THR A 4 -25.37 -4.56 32.18
CA THR A 4 -24.27 -3.97 31.39
C THR A 4 -23.24 -5.01 30.96
N PHE A 5 -22.72 -4.90 29.74
CA PHE A 5 -21.37 -5.38 29.40
C PHE A 5 -20.74 -4.41 28.41
N VAL A 6 -19.95 -3.46 28.93
CA VAL A 6 -19.11 -2.55 28.14
C VAL A 6 -17.70 -3.11 28.23
N PHE A 7 -17.15 -3.54 27.10
CA PHE A 7 -15.77 -4.03 27.01
C PHE A 7 -14.87 -2.87 26.58
N PHE A 8 -14.18 -2.25 27.55
CA PHE A 8 -13.14 -1.24 27.27
C PHE A 8 -11.81 -1.96 27.02
N LEU A 9 -11.36 -2.00 25.77
CA LEU A 9 -10.05 -2.53 25.41
C LEU A 9 -9.01 -1.41 25.50
N LEU A 10 -8.37 -1.27 26.67
CA LEU A 10 -7.23 -0.36 26.88
C LEU A 10 -5.97 -0.99 26.25
N PHE A 11 -5.58 -0.53 25.06
CA PHE A 11 -4.26 -0.79 24.51
C PHE A 11 -3.24 0.16 25.17
N GLY A 12 -2.48 -0.37 26.13
CA GLY A 12 -1.32 0.33 26.69
C GLY A 12 -0.16 0.35 25.68
N ILE A 13 0.16 1.52 25.15
CA ILE A 13 1.38 1.72 24.35
C ILE A 13 2.53 1.93 25.36
N SER A 14 3.26 0.86 25.67
CA SER A 14 4.52 0.95 26.40
C SER A 14 5.59 1.50 25.47
N ILE A 15 5.93 2.78 25.64
CA ILE A 15 7.06 3.41 24.94
C ILE A 15 8.34 2.94 25.64
N ASN A 16 8.92 1.85 25.16
CA ASN A 16 10.28 1.48 25.52
C ASN A 16 11.24 2.41 24.77
N ALA A 17 11.68 3.48 25.44
CA ALA A 17 12.77 4.32 24.97
C ALA A 17 14.11 3.58 25.17
N ALA A 18 14.51 2.79 24.19
CA ALA A 18 15.88 2.30 24.11
C ALA A 18 16.77 3.45 23.61
N ALA A 19 17.60 4.01 24.49
CA ALA A 19 18.68 4.90 24.11
C ALA A 19 19.67 4.10 23.24
N GLN A 20 19.69 4.35 21.93
CA GLN A 20 20.68 3.74 21.05
C GLN A 20 22.04 4.44 21.24
N GLU A 21 23.01 3.67 21.74
CA GLU A 21 24.44 3.90 21.55
C GLU A 21 24.72 4.32 20.10
N SER A 22 25.72 5.19 19.90
CA SER A 22 26.10 5.76 18.60
C SER A 22 26.59 4.66 17.63
N ALA A 23 25.64 3.91 17.09
CA ALA A 23 25.85 2.93 16.04
C ALA A 23 26.27 3.67 14.78
N ALA A 24 27.22 3.11 14.02
CA ALA A 24 27.61 3.61 12.71
C ALA A 24 26.38 4.06 11.93
N LYS A 25 26.39 5.31 11.43
CA LYS A 25 25.24 5.96 10.80
C LYS A 25 24.69 5.07 9.69
N THR A 26 23.63 4.33 10.01
CA THR A 26 23.02 3.39 9.08
C THR A 26 22.20 4.19 8.09
N ILE A 27 22.40 3.94 6.80
CA ILE A 27 21.63 4.62 5.75
C ILE A 27 20.21 4.06 5.81
N PRO A 28 19.19 4.90 6.01
CA PRO A 28 17.82 4.44 6.27
C PRO A 28 17.11 4.07 4.96
N ASN A 29 17.65 3.03 4.31
CA ASN A 29 17.27 2.60 2.97
C ASN A 29 16.07 1.66 2.96
N LYS A 30 15.47 1.40 4.13
CA LYS A 30 14.24 0.63 4.31
C LYS A 30 13.13 1.55 4.79
N SER A 31 11.90 1.14 4.51
CA SER A 31 10.71 1.87 4.92
C SER A 31 9.57 0.92 5.16
N PHE A 32 8.82 1.18 6.23
CA PHE A 32 7.52 0.56 6.46
C PHE A 32 6.46 1.65 6.49
N TYR A 33 5.36 1.46 5.77
CA TYR A 33 4.30 2.48 5.66
C TYR A 33 2.93 1.86 5.42
N ALA A 34 1.91 2.56 5.92
CA ALA A 34 0.52 2.32 5.57
C ALA A 34 0.14 3.25 4.41
N GLU A 35 -0.63 2.73 3.45
CA GLU A 35 -1.01 3.43 2.23
C GLU A 35 -2.50 3.28 1.96
N LEU A 36 -3.12 4.37 1.55
CA LEU A 36 -4.49 4.46 1.05
C LEU A 36 -4.46 4.76 -0.45
N GLY A 37 -5.24 4.02 -1.24
CA GLY A 37 -5.47 4.25 -2.68
C GLY A 37 -4.31 3.86 -3.61
N GLY A 38 -3.27 3.21 -3.08
CA GLY A 38 -2.08 2.83 -3.86
C GLY A 38 -2.15 1.45 -4.54
N PRO A 39 -1.01 0.84 -4.89
CA PRO A 39 -0.95 -0.47 -5.54
C PRO A 39 -1.64 -1.60 -4.75
N GLY A 40 -1.80 -1.46 -3.43
CA GLY A 40 -2.64 -2.33 -2.61
C GLY A 40 -4.16 -2.20 -2.86
N VAL A 41 -4.56 -1.43 -3.86
CA VAL A 41 -5.92 -1.05 -4.26
C VAL A 41 -6.56 -0.03 -3.33
N LEU A 42 -6.89 -0.40 -2.10
CA LEU A 42 -7.56 0.50 -1.17
C LEU A 42 -6.70 0.76 0.07
N PHE A 43 -6.54 -0.20 0.97
CA PHE A 43 -5.65 -0.08 2.13
C PHE A 43 -4.49 -1.05 2.00
N SER A 44 -3.27 -0.66 2.37
CA SER A 44 -2.16 -1.60 2.47
C SER A 44 -1.08 -1.20 3.45
N ALA A 45 -0.43 -2.21 4.02
CA ALA A 45 0.84 -2.08 4.71
C ALA A 45 1.96 -2.52 3.76
N ASN A 46 3.04 -1.76 3.69
CA ASN A 46 4.09 -1.97 2.71
C ASN A 46 5.46 -1.91 3.35
N PHE A 47 6.35 -2.78 2.87
CA PHE A 47 7.78 -2.73 3.12
C PHE A 47 8.50 -2.38 1.81
N ASP A 48 9.39 -1.40 1.87
CA ASP A 48 10.12 -0.87 0.73
C ASP A 48 11.61 -0.80 1.08
N THR A 49 12.47 -1.24 0.16
CA THR A 49 13.92 -1.25 0.36
C THR A 49 14.65 -0.81 -0.89
N ARG A 50 15.76 -0.08 -0.73
CA ARG A 50 16.71 0.15 -1.83
C ARG A 50 17.63 -1.05 -1.99
N PHE A 51 18.01 -1.38 -3.23
CA PHE A 51 18.93 -2.50 -3.51
C PHE A 51 20.39 -2.15 -3.23
N LYS A 52 20.73 -0.87 -3.28
CA LYS A 52 22.05 -0.34 -2.90
C LYS A 52 21.98 0.26 -1.50
N LYS A 53 23.14 0.38 -0.85
CA LYS A 53 23.31 1.15 0.40
C LYS A 53 23.23 2.66 0.11
N SER A 54 22.04 3.12 -0.24
CA SER A 54 21.72 4.48 -0.62
C SER A 54 20.29 4.77 -0.21
N LEU A 55 19.98 6.03 0.09
CA LEU A 55 18.62 6.50 0.36
C LEU A 55 17.77 6.60 -0.92
N LEU A 56 18.45 6.87 -2.04
CA LEU A 56 17.86 7.12 -3.36
C LEU A 56 18.21 6.00 -4.35
N GLY A 57 17.53 6.01 -5.49
CA GLY A 57 17.75 5.08 -6.59
C GLY A 57 16.82 3.88 -6.58
N LEU A 58 17.26 2.81 -7.24
CA LEU A 58 16.45 1.61 -7.49
C LEU A 58 16.19 0.81 -6.21
N GLY A 59 14.97 0.33 -6.08
CA GLY A 59 14.52 -0.53 -5.00
C GLY A 59 13.28 -1.33 -5.39
N GLY A 60 12.70 -1.96 -4.38
CA GLY A 60 11.46 -2.70 -4.53
C GLY A 60 10.57 -2.53 -3.30
N ARG A 61 9.28 -2.72 -3.52
CA ARG A 61 8.26 -2.80 -2.47
C ARG A 61 7.50 -4.12 -2.55
N ILE A 62 7.09 -4.60 -1.39
CA ILE A 62 6.08 -5.63 -1.23
C ILE A 62 5.11 -5.18 -0.15
N GLY A 63 3.84 -5.53 -0.28
CA GLY A 63 2.85 -5.19 0.72
C GLY A 63 1.77 -6.23 0.89
N LEU A 64 0.93 -5.99 1.89
CA LEU A 64 -0.30 -6.70 2.15
C LEU A 64 -1.42 -5.66 2.20
N GLY A 65 -2.39 -5.80 1.31
CA GLY A 65 -3.52 -4.91 1.19
C GLY A 65 -4.85 -5.59 1.46
N PHE A 66 -5.86 -4.74 1.64
CA PHE A 66 -7.24 -5.11 1.88
C PHE A 66 -8.13 -4.15 1.11
N VAL A 67 -9.07 -4.72 0.36
CA VAL A 67 -10.09 -3.98 -0.36
C VAL A 67 -11.44 -4.63 -0.08
N THR A 68 -12.46 -3.81 0.11
CA THR A 68 -13.85 -4.26 0.14
C THR A 68 -14.48 -3.85 -1.17
N ALA A 69 -15.02 -4.82 -1.89
CA ALA A 69 -15.74 -4.62 -3.13
C ALA A 69 -17.05 -5.42 -3.09
N ASP A 70 -17.99 -5.04 -3.94
CA ASP A 70 -19.22 -5.80 -4.13
C ASP A 70 -18.92 -7.00 -5.03
N GLU A 71 -19.37 -8.18 -4.61
CA GLU A 71 -19.43 -9.40 -5.40
C GLU A 71 -20.87 -9.49 -5.94
N VAL A 72 -20.99 -9.61 -7.26
CA VAL A 72 -22.27 -9.73 -7.96
C VAL A 72 -22.45 -11.18 -8.37
N ASP A 73 -23.45 -11.84 -7.80
CA ASP A 73 -23.86 -13.18 -8.22
C ASP A 73 -25.18 -13.05 -9.01
N TYR A 74 -25.20 -13.52 -10.26
CA TYR A 74 -26.42 -13.58 -11.06
C TYR A 74 -27.10 -14.94 -10.91
N ASP A 75 -28.33 -14.94 -10.41
CA ASP A 75 -29.20 -16.11 -10.37
C ASP A 75 -30.36 -15.91 -11.37
N PRO A 76 -30.58 -16.84 -12.33
CA PRO A 76 -31.63 -16.70 -13.34
C PRO A 76 -33.06 -16.74 -12.78
N VAL A 77 -33.24 -17.12 -11.51
CA VAL A 77 -34.52 -17.18 -10.80
C VAL A 77 -34.70 -15.98 -9.85
N SER A 78 -33.66 -15.59 -9.11
CA SER A 78 -33.75 -14.50 -8.11
C SER A 78 -33.14 -13.16 -8.52
N GLY A 79 -32.51 -13.06 -9.69
CA GLY A 79 -31.88 -11.84 -10.19
C GLY A 79 -30.46 -11.62 -9.67
N TYR A 80 -30.00 -10.37 -9.63
CA TYR A 80 -28.67 -10.00 -9.13
C TYR A 80 -28.64 -9.93 -7.59
N ASP A 81 -27.76 -10.69 -6.96
CA ASP A 81 -27.44 -10.58 -5.53
C ASP A 81 -26.13 -9.79 -5.34
N TYR A 82 -26.17 -8.79 -4.47
CA TYR A 82 -25.03 -7.90 -4.19
C TYR A 82 -24.51 -8.18 -2.79
N ARG A 83 -23.29 -8.72 -2.71
CA ARG A 83 -22.67 -9.07 -1.42
C ARG A 83 -21.35 -8.34 -1.25
N ARG A 84 -21.23 -7.53 -0.19
CA ARG A 84 -19.94 -6.91 0.17
C ARG A 84 -18.96 -7.95 0.66
N ARG A 85 -17.77 -7.98 0.07
CA ARG A 85 -16.70 -8.87 0.49
C ARG A 85 -15.37 -8.17 0.60
N SER A 86 -14.65 -8.46 1.68
CA SER A 86 -13.27 -8.03 1.86
C SER A 86 -12.32 -9.07 1.32
N VAL A 87 -11.31 -8.61 0.56
CA VAL A 87 -10.33 -9.45 -0.10
C VAL A 87 -8.93 -8.91 0.16
N ILE A 88 -8.01 -9.86 0.35
CA ILE A 88 -6.60 -9.59 0.56
C ILE A 88 -5.93 -9.37 -0.79
N THR A 89 -5.05 -8.38 -0.86
CA THR A 89 -4.20 -8.09 -2.02
C THR A 89 -2.73 -8.16 -1.63
N VAL A 90 -1.87 -8.51 -2.58
CA VAL A 90 -0.42 -8.58 -2.40
C VAL A 90 0.24 -7.78 -3.52
N PRO A 91 0.51 -6.48 -3.31
CA PRO A 91 1.26 -5.67 -4.25
C PRO A 91 2.77 -5.96 -4.20
N VAL A 92 3.38 -6.05 -5.38
CA VAL A 92 4.84 -6.10 -5.56
C VAL A 92 5.22 -5.09 -6.65
N GLN A 93 6.19 -4.21 -6.39
CA GLN A 93 6.68 -3.27 -7.39
C GLN A 93 8.20 -3.10 -7.34
N LEU A 94 8.77 -2.78 -8.50
CA LEU A 94 10.07 -2.12 -8.61
C LEU A 94 9.85 -0.62 -8.64
N ASN A 95 10.73 0.15 -8.02
CA ASN A 95 10.64 1.60 -8.02
C ASN A 95 12.00 2.29 -8.00
N TYR A 96 12.03 3.53 -8.47
CA TYR A 96 13.20 4.39 -8.47
C TYR A 96 12.89 5.70 -7.77
N LEU A 97 13.75 6.08 -6.82
CA LEU A 97 13.68 7.36 -6.11
C LEU A 97 14.65 8.38 -6.70
N PHE A 98 14.09 9.39 -7.35
CA PHE A 98 14.78 10.58 -7.83
C PHE A 98 14.84 11.62 -6.72
N GLY A 99 16.02 12.14 -6.41
CA GLY A 99 16.16 13.16 -5.38
C GLY A 99 17.58 13.71 -5.35
N LYS A 100 17.78 14.71 -4.49
CA LYS A 100 19.11 15.22 -4.19
C LYS A 100 19.61 14.52 -2.92
N PRO A 101 20.87 14.09 -2.82
CA PRO A 101 21.42 13.43 -1.62
C PRO A 101 21.20 14.25 -0.33
N ASN A 102 21.18 15.58 -0.48
CA ASN A 102 20.99 16.52 0.62
C ASN A 102 19.55 17.04 0.80
N SER A 103 18.57 16.49 0.09
CA SER A 103 17.15 16.87 0.20
C SER A 103 16.37 15.83 1.00
N VAL A 104 15.34 16.28 1.72
CA VAL A 104 14.33 15.40 2.33
C VAL A 104 13.20 15.04 1.35
N ASN A 105 13.25 15.57 0.13
CA ASN A 105 12.24 15.38 -0.89
C ASN A 105 12.77 14.50 -2.01
N ALA A 106 12.00 13.50 -2.37
CA ALA A 106 12.24 12.60 -3.49
C ALA A 106 10.96 12.41 -4.30
N PHE A 107 11.12 12.12 -5.59
CA PHE A 107 10.07 11.68 -6.47
C PHE A 107 10.24 10.18 -6.73
N GLU A 108 9.19 9.40 -6.59
CA GLU A 108 9.18 7.97 -6.84
C GLU A 108 8.43 7.67 -8.12
N ILE A 109 9.03 6.86 -8.99
CA ILE A 109 8.34 6.17 -10.07
C ILE A 109 8.43 4.68 -9.79
N GLY A 110 7.32 3.96 -9.93
CA GLY A 110 7.25 2.53 -9.71
C GLY A 110 6.36 1.82 -10.71
N ILE A 111 6.65 0.55 -10.94
CA ILE A 111 5.90 -0.35 -11.79
C ILE A 111 5.87 -1.74 -11.16
N GLY A 112 4.75 -2.44 -11.28
CA GLY A 112 4.66 -3.82 -10.81
C GLY A 112 3.27 -4.39 -10.97
N ALA A 113 2.93 -5.32 -10.08
CA ALA A 113 1.66 -6.02 -10.13
C ALA A 113 1.12 -6.30 -8.73
N THR A 114 -0.20 -6.44 -8.65
CA THR A 114 -0.91 -6.78 -7.42
C THR A 114 -1.70 -8.05 -7.63
N TYR A 115 -1.40 -9.06 -6.82
CA TYR A 115 -2.20 -10.27 -6.77
C TYR A 115 -3.42 -10.07 -5.86
N ILE A 116 -4.60 -10.52 -6.29
CA ILE A 116 -5.84 -10.45 -5.53
C ILE A 116 -6.21 -11.87 -5.11
N GLY A 117 -6.39 -12.08 -3.81
CA GLY A 117 -6.64 -13.40 -3.22
C GLY A 117 -7.95 -14.06 -3.67
N LYS A 118 -8.93 -13.26 -4.11
CA LYS A 118 -10.17 -13.71 -4.73
C LYS A 118 -10.43 -12.93 -6.01
N LYS A 119 -11.17 -13.53 -6.93
CA LYS A 119 -11.71 -12.83 -8.09
C LYS A 119 -12.60 -11.70 -7.56
N LEU A 120 -12.27 -10.45 -7.90
CA LEU A 120 -13.05 -9.28 -7.56
C LEU A 120 -13.29 -8.45 -8.82
N GLU A 121 -14.46 -7.84 -8.89
CA GLU A 121 -14.81 -6.82 -9.89
C GLU A 121 -14.23 -5.47 -9.44
N ILE A 122 -12.91 -5.34 -9.39
CA ILE A 122 -12.27 -4.07 -9.01
C ILE A 122 -12.33 -3.08 -10.20
N LEU A 123 -12.37 -3.59 -11.44
CA LEU A 123 -12.38 -2.82 -12.68
C LEU A 123 -13.28 -3.44 -13.78
N ASP A 124 -14.02 -4.51 -13.48
CA ASP A 124 -14.82 -5.28 -14.44
C ASP A 124 -16.25 -4.74 -14.56
N TYR A 125 -16.40 -3.49 -15.02
CA TYR A 125 -17.74 -2.92 -15.20
C TYR A 125 -18.55 -3.59 -16.33
N TYR A 126 -17.92 -4.41 -17.20
CA TYR A 126 -18.56 -4.98 -18.41
C TYR A 126 -18.03 -6.34 -18.92
N GLU A 127 -17.12 -7.05 -18.24
CA GLU A 127 -16.62 -8.35 -18.74
C GLU A 127 -16.64 -9.46 -17.67
N GLU A 128 -17.21 -10.62 -18.01
CA GLU A 128 -17.43 -11.82 -17.17
C GLU A 128 -16.16 -12.50 -16.58
N ASN A 129 -14.98 -11.90 -16.67
CA ASN A 129 -13.71 -12.57 -16.35
C ASN A 129 -12.89 -11.87 -15.25
N ALA A 130 -13.38 -11.87 -14.02
CA ALA A 130 -12.64 -11.29 -12.88
C ALA A 130 -11.16 -11.74 -12.84
N THR A 131 -10.27 -10.76 -12.90
CA THR A 131 -8.81 -10.94 -12.99
C THR A 131 -8.18 -11.03 -11.60
N ARG A 132 -7.20 -11.93 -11.41
CA ARG A 132 -6.47 -12.10 -10.14
C ARG A 132 -5.20 -11.26 -10.05
N VAL A 133 -4.74 -10.66 -11.14
CA VAL A 133 -3.50 -9.88 -11.21
C VAL A 133 -3.77 -8.54 -11.87
N LEU A 134 -3.51 -7.44 -11.14
CA LEU A 134 -3.57 -6.09 -11.67
C LEU A 134 -2.17 -5.61 -12.00
N GLY A 135 -1.97 -5.01 -13.17
CA GLY A 135 -0.80 -4.19 -13.42
C GLY A 135 -0.90 -2.90 -12.61
N THR A 136 0.23 -2.37 -12.15
CA THR A 136 0.26 -1.16 -11.32
C THR A 136 1.42 -0.27 -11.72
N ALA A 137 1.21 1.04 -11.66
CA ALA A 137 2.29 2.01 -11.63
C ALA A 137 2.09 2.99 -10.47
N SER A 138 3.15 3.72 -10.12
CA SER A 138 3.11 4.71 -9.04
C SER A 138 3.98 5.90 -9.38
N PHE A 139 3.46 7.09 -9.13
CA PHE A 139 4.16 8.35 -9.33
C PHE A 139 3.90 9.22 -8.10
N MET A 140 4.90 9.29 -7.22
CA MET A 140 4.68 9.76 -5.86
C MET A 140 5.70 10.82 -5.47
N TYR A 141 5.24 11.91 -4.89
CA TYR A 141 6.09 12.77 -4.09
C TYR A 141 6.28 12.12 -2.72
N ARG A 142 7.53 11.98 -2.27
CA ARG A 142 7.92 11.31 -1.04
C ARG A 142 8.80 12.22 -0.21
N ARG A 143 8.38 12.49 1.02
CA ARG A 143 9.25 13.08 2.03
C ARG A 143 9.98 11.97 2.77
N LEU A 144 11.30 11.97 2.66
CA LEU A 144 12.22 10.93 3.09
C LEU A 144 13.34 11.56 3.94
N PRO A 145 13.27 11.49 5.28
CA PRO A 145 14.33 11.98 6.15
C PRO A 145 15.66 11.24 5.93
N LYS A 146 16.77 11.97 5.95
CA LYS A 146 18.11 11.40 5.68
C LYS A 146 18.62 10.44 6.76
N ASP A 147 18.18 10.68 7.98
CA ASP A 147 18.62 9.97 9.18
C ASP A 147 17.55 8.98 9.66
N GLY A 148 16.53 8.73 8.84
CA GLY A 148 15.39 7.89 9.19
C GLY A 148 14.33 8.69 9.93
N GLY A 149 13.23 8.02 10.28
CA GLY A 149 12.10 8.63 10.96
C GLY A 149 10.85 8.75 10.11
N PHE A 150 9.95 9.62 10.55
CA PHE A 150 8.63 9.79 9.96
C PHE A 150 8.72 10.24 8.49
N SER A 151 8.01 9.51 7.63
CA SER A 151 7.91 9.77 6.20
C SER A 151 6.46 9.79 5.77
N TRP A 152 6.20 10.46 4.66
CA TRP A 152 4.90 10.46 4.02
C TRP A 152 5.05 10.56 2.52
N ARG A 153 4.01 10.13 1.82
CA ARG A 153 3.97 10.14 0.35
C ARG A 153 2.59 10.49 -0.12
N ILE A 154 2.52 11.20 -1.24
CA ILE A 154 1.26 11.48 -1.94
C ILE A 154 1.52 11.45 -3.44
N GLY A 155 0.55 11.01 -4.21
CA GLY A 155 0.69 10.98 -5.66
C GLY A 155 -0.44 10.21 -6.32
N PHE A 156 -0.16 9.68 -7.49
CA PHE A 156 -1.13 8.94 -8.28
C PHE A 156 -0.59 7.57 -8.68
N THR A 157 -1.49 6.60 -8.74
CA THR A 157 -1.17 5.18 -8.91
C THR A 157 -2.19 4.56 -9.87
N PRO A 158 -1.94 4.58 -11.20
CA PRO A 158 -2.86 3.95 -12.13
C PRO A 158 -2.80 2.42 -11.99
N LEU A 159 -3.99 1.81 -11.99
CA LEU A 159 -4.17 0.37 -12.04
C LEU A 159 -4.55 -0.05 -13.46
N PHE A 160 -4.01 -1.17 -13.90
CA PHE A 160 -4.19 -1.71 -15.25
C PHE A 160 -4.82 -3.10 -15.16
N ALA A 161 -5.94 -3.31 -15.84
CA ALA A 161 -6.55 -4.62 -15.98
C ALA A 161 -7.28 -4.70 -17.32
N LYS A 162 -7.06 -5.77 -18.09
CA LYS A 162 -7.79 -6.06 -19.34
C LYS A 162 -7.92 -4.87 -20.31
N GLY A 163 -6.85 -4.10 -20.48
CA GLY A 163 -6.86 -2.93 -21.37
C GLY A 163 -7.52 -1.67 -20.79
N LEU A 164 -8.14 -1.75 -19.61
CA LEU A 164 -8.63 -0.59 -18.87
C LEU A 164 -7.52 -0.01 -17.97
N ILE A 165 -7.54 1.32 -17.84
CA ILE A 165 -6.67 2.09 -16.96
C ILE A 165 -7.55 2.85 -16.00
N GLN A 166 -7.43 2.57 -14.71
CA GLN A 166 -8.12 3.32 -13.67
C GLN A 166 -7.10 4.15 -12.87
N PRO A 167 -7.14 5.48 -12.97
CA PRO A 167 -6.32 6.33 -12.12
C PRO A 167 -6.85 6.33 -10.68
N PHE A 168 -5.94 6.24 -9.72
CA PHE A 168 -6.20 6.48 -8.31
C PHE A 168 -5.22 7.51 -7.74
N GLY A 169 -5.68 8.28 -6.78
CA GLY A 169 -4.81 9.04 -5.88
C GLY A 169 -4.37 8.15 -4.73
N ALA A 170 -3.13 8.29 -4.30
CA ALA A 170 -2.57 7.53 -3.20
C ALA A 170 -1.89 8.43 -2.18
N ALA A 171 -2.07 8.12 -0.91
CA ALA A 171 -1.40 8.77 0.21
C ALA A 171 -0.88 7.73 1.20
N SER A 172 0.27 7.99 1.82
CA SER A 172 0.85 7.10 2.82
C SER A 172 1.59 7.84 3.90
N ILE A 173 1.67 7.19 5.07
CA ILE A 173 2.49 7.58 6.21
C ILE A 173 3.29 6.39 6.68
N GLY A 174 4.50 6.63 7.17
CA GLY A 174 5.36 5.54 7.61
C GLY A 174 6.65 5.99 8.27
N TYR A 175 7.58 5.05 8.35
CA TYR A 175 8.84 5.20 9.05
C TYR A 175 9.98 4.65 8.19
N ASN A 176 11.08 5.39 8.13
CA ASN A 176 12.31 5.03 7.44
C ASN A 176 13.42 4.65 8.42
N PHE A 177 14.17 3.59 8.11
CA PHE A 177 15.22 3.05 8.98
C PHE A 177 16.28 2.29 8.18
#